data_AF-A0A951V4N1-F1
#
_entry.id   AF-A0A951V4N1-F1
#
_cell.length_a   1.000
_cell.length_b   1.000
_cell.length_c   1.000
_cell.angle_alpha   90.00
_cell.angle_beta   90.00
_cell.angle_gamma   90.00
#
_symmetry.space_group_name_H-M   'P 1'
#
loop_
_entity.id
_entity.type
_entity.pdbx_description
1 polymer ?
#
loop_
_entity_poly.entity_id
_entity_poly.type
_entity_poly.pdbx_seq_one_letter_code
_entity_poly.pdbx_strand_id
1 'polypeptide(L)'
;MKGKRRMNTALALKIEKALGLEEGCLMMMQVYFDIKLEKRKLQSDQPDMSKLRPALFWDTLPDKINWTEQKHAVINRVFERGNDEEKNEIIRFYGYETVNNSLNEP
;
A
#
# COMPACT_ATOMS: atom_id res chain seq x y z
N MET A 1 8.67 13.17 15.03
CA MET A 1 9.87 12.82 14.24
C MET A 1 10.47 11.52 14.75
N LYS A 2 10.23 10.34 14.16
CA LYS A 2 10.94 9.09 14.54
C LYS A 2 10.86 8.11 13.36
N GLY A 3 12.01 7.69 12.83
CA GLY A 3 12.11 6.80 11.65
C GLY A 3 12.92 7.33 10.46
N LYS A 4 13.69 8.42 10.60
CA LYS A 4 14.50 8.98 9.49
C LYS A 4 15.90 8.38 9.35
N ARG A 5 16.35 7.52 10.28
CA ARG A 5 17.71 6.96 10.25
C ARG A 5 17.67 5.52 9.72
N ARG A 6 18.35 5.29 8.60
CA ARG A 6 18.67 3.93 8.13
C ARG A 6 19.45 3.18 9.21
N MET A 7 19.13 1.90 9.37
CA MET A 7 19.87 1.03 10.28
C MET A 7 21.30 0.80 9.75
N ASN A 8 22.29 0.87 10.63
CA ASN A 8 23.67 0.49 10.32
C ASN A 8 23.91 -0.95 10.79
N THR A 9 24.69 -1.72 10.03
CA THR A 9 25.12 -3.10 10.34
C THR A 9 25.66 -3.25 11.75
N ALA A 10 26.50 -2.31 12.22
CA ALA A 10 27.05 -2.37 13.58
C ALA A 10 25.98 -2.22 14.68
N LEU A 11 24.88 -1.51 14.40
CA LEU A 11 23.75 -1.38 15.31
C LEU A 11 22.85 -2.62 15.23
N ALA A 12 22.60 -3.13 14.02
CA ALA A 12 21.82 -4.35 13.79
C ALA A 12 22.43 -5.53 14.57
N LEU A 13 23.73 -5.77 14.43
CA LEU A 13 24.43 -6.85 15.13
C LEU A 13 24.34 -6.74 16.67
N LYS A 14 24.38 -5.52 17.21
CA LYS A 14 24.23 -5.29 18.66
C LYS A 14 22.82 -5.64 19.13
N ILE A 15 21.80 -5.28 18.35
CA ILE A 15 20.40 -5.54 18.67
C ILE A 15 20.09 -7.03 18.50
N GLU A 16 20.52 -7.64 17.39
CA GLU A 16 20.35 -9.07 17.11
C GLU A 16 20.96 -9.91 18.24
N LYS A 17 22.18 -9.58 18.66
CA LYS A 17 22.82 -10.25 19.80
C LYS A 17 22.06 -10.07 21.11
N ALA A 18 21.56 -8.86 21.39
CA ALA A 18 20.80 -8.58 22.61
C ALA A 18 19.44 -9.28 22.65
N LEU A 19 18.82 -9.50 21.48
CA LEU A 19 17.52 -10.14 21.32
C LEU A 19 17.62 -11.64 21.02
N GLY A 20 18.83 -12.19 20.86
CA GLY A 20 19.04 -13.59 20.48
C GLY A 20 18.55 -13.94 19.07
N LEU A 21 18.56 -12.96 18.16
CA LEU A 21 18.16 -13.15 16.76
C LEU A 21 19.34 -13.63 15.90
N GLU A 22 19.01 -14.27 14.78
CA GLU A 22 19.98 -14.65 13.76
C GLU A 22 20.68 -13.41 13.18
N GLU A 23 22.00 -13.51 12.99
CA GLU A 23 22.80 -12.43 12.42
C GLU A 23 22.31 -12.07 11.02
N GLY A 24 22.10 -10.77 10.79
CA GLY A 24 21.63 -10.25 9.50
C GLY A 24 20.11 -10.26 9.32
N CYS A 25 19.33 -10.78 10.28
CA CYS A 25 17.87 -10.74 10.25
C CYS A 25 17.31 -9.32 10.07
N LEU A 26 17.79 -8.35 10.86
CA LEU A 26 17.33 -6.96 10.80
C LEU A 26 17.82 -6.28 9.52
N MET A 27 19.00 -6.64 9.03
CA MET A 27 19.53 -6.10 7.77
C MET A 27 18.72 -6.62 6.58
N MET A 28 18.32 -7.89 6.57
CA MET A 28 17.39 -8.41 5.56
C MET A 28 16.07 -7.63 5.59
N MET A 29 15.48 -7.43 6.76
CA MET A 29 14.25 -6.62 6.90
C MET A 29 14.43 -5.20 6.34
N GLN A 30 15.57 -4.56 6.63
CA GLN A 30 15.89 -3.23 6.09
C GLN A 30 15.98 -3.22 4.57
N VAL A 31 16.60 -4.24 3.97
CA VAL A 31 16.69 -4.40 2.50
C VAL A 31 15.31 -4.61 1.88
N TYR A 32 14.49 -5.49 2.45
CA TYR A 32 13.10 -5.70 1.99
C TYR A 32 12.28 -4.41 2.05
N PHE A 33 12.44 -3.63 3.12
CA PHE A 33 11.77 -2.33 3.25
C PHE A 33 12.23 -1.34 2.17
N ASP A 34 13.54 -1.24 1.92
CA ASP A 34 14.08 -0.36 0.89
C ASP A 34 13.59 -0.77 -0.51
N ILE A 35 13.56 -2.07 -0.83
CA ILE A 35 12.98 -2.59 -2.09
C ILE A 35 11.51 -2.19 -2.22
N LYS A 36 10.72 -2.32 -1.14
CA LYS A 36 9.31 -1.92 -1.13
C LYS A 36 9.15 -0.42 -1.39
N LEU A 37 10.02 0.41 -0.82
CA LEU A 37 9.99 1.85 -1.02
C LEU A 37 10.31 2.23 -2.47
N GLU A 38 11.33 1.60 -3.08
CA GLU A 38 11.67 1.84 -4.48
C GLU A 38 10.54 1.37 -5.43
N LYS A 39 9.91 0.22 -5.15
CA LYS A 39 8.73 -0.22 -5.91
C LYS A 39 7.58 0.78 -5.84
N ARG A 40 7.33 1.40 -4.69
CA ARG A 40 6.30 2.45 -4.55
C ARG A 40 6.60 3.69 -5.37
N LYS A 41 7.86 4.09 -5.52
CA LYS A 41 8.22 5.24 -6.37
C LYS A 41 7.96 4.97 -7.85
N LEU A 42 8.05 3.70 -8.27
CA LEU A 42 7.75 3.28 -9.64
C LEU A 42 6.25 3.14 -9.90
N GLN A 43 5.44 2.91 -8.87
CA GLN A 43 3.98 2.89 -8.95
C GLN A 43 3.44 4.32 -8.93
N SER A 44 3.35 4.93 -10.11
CA SER A 44 2.80 6.29 -10.30
C SER A 44 1.29 6.31 -10.54
N ASP A 45 0.63 5.15 -10.60
CA ASP A 45 -0.78 5.08 -10.94
C ASP A 45 -1.63 5.32 -9.70
N GLN A 46 -2.12 6.54 -9.56
CA GLN A 46 -3.21 6.90 -8.67
C GLN A 46 -4.43 7.24 -9.54
N PRO A 47 -5.64 6.82 -9.14
CA PRO A 47 -6.85 7.30 -9.79
C PRO A 47 -7.00 8.80 -9.56
N ASP A 48 -7.83 9.44 -10.39
CA ASP A 48 -8.14 10.85 -10.24
C ASP A 48 -8.91 11.07 -8.93
N MET A 49 -8.18 11.50 -7.90
CA MET A 49 -8.70 11.77 -6.56
C MET A 49 -9.76 12.88 -6.54
N SER A 50 -9.83 13.70 -7.59
CA SER A 50 -10.87 14.73 -7.74
C SER A 50 -12.26 14.13 -7.89
N LYS A 51 -12.35 12.89 -8.34
CA LYS A 51 -13.61 12.17 -8.60
C LYS A 51 -14.00 11.21 -7.48
N LEU A 52 -13.13 11.00 -6.48
CA LEU A 52 -13.40 10.13 -5.34
C LEU A 52 -13.63 10.98 -4.09
N ARG A 53 -14.78 10.80 -3.42
CA ARG A 53 -15.05 11.54 -2.19
C ARG A 53 -14.11 11.09 -1.06
N PRO A 54 -13.43 12.02 -0.36
CA PRO A 54 -12.56 11.68 0.77
C PRO A 54 -13.29 10.91 1.89
N ALA A 55 -14.61 11.10 2.03
CA ALA A 55 -15.43 10.41 3.01
C ALA A 55 -15.47 8.87 2.83
N LEU A 56 -15.22 8.35 1.62
CA LEU A 56 -15.12 6.91 1.39
C LEU A 56 -13.92 6.29 2.12
N PHE A 57 -12.87 7.08 2.34
CA PHE A 57 -11.64 6.64 3.00
C PHE A 57 -11.45 7.34 4.34
N TRP A 58 -12.54 7.53 5.11
CA TRP A 58 -12.50 8.22 6.41
C TRP A 58 -11.52 7.59 7.43
N ASP A 59 -11.22 6.30 7.28
CA ASP A 59 -10.28 5.51 8.10
C ASP A 59 -8.84 5.48 7.55
N THR A 60 -8.61 5.90 6.30
CA THR A 60 -7.32 5.76 5.61
C THR A 60 -6.98 7.01 4.80
N LEU A 61 -5.81 7.59 5.05
CA LEU A 61 -5.31 8.72 4.25
C LEU A 61 -5.10 8.27 2.78
N PRO A 62 -5.78 8.89 1.80
CA PRO A 62 -5.69 8.46 0.39
C PRO A 62 -4.27 8.49 -0.18
N ASP A 63 -3.45 9.42 0.29
CA ASP A 63 -2.03 9.56 -0.09
C ASP A 63 -1.15 8.37 0.36
N LYS A 64 -1.66 7.55 1.28
CA LYS A 64 -0.97 6.36 1.81
C LYS A 64 -1.53 5.05 1.26
N ILE A 65 -2.61 5.10 0.48
CA ILE A 65 -3.22 3.92 -0.12
C ILE A 65 -2.30 3.42 -1.23
N ASN A 66 -1.96 2.13 -1.18
CA ASN A 66 -1.30 1.49 -2.30
C ASN A 66 -2.38 0.99 -3.26
N TRP A 67 -2.72 1.79 -4.26
CA TRP A 67 -3.78 1.49 -5.24
C TRP A 67 -3.53 0.16 -5.97
N THR A 68 -2.26 -0.20 -6.23
CA THR A 68 -1.95 -1.49 -6.87
C THR A 68 -2.13 -2.68 -5.92
N GLU A 69 -1.58 -2.61 -4.71
CA GLU A 69 -1.62 -3.74 -3.74
C GLU A 69 -3.02 -3.90 -3.10
N GLN A 70 -3.74 -2.79 -2.89
CA GLN A 70 -5.02 -2.77 -2.17
C GLN A 70 -6.21 -2.65 -3.12
N LYS A 71 -6.03 -2.93 -4.41
CA LYS A 71 -7.07 -2.82 -5.45
C LYS A 71 -8.38 -3.48 -5.04
N HIS A 72 -8.34 -4.70 -4.49
CA HIS A 72 -9.53 -5.45 -4.07
C HIS A 72 -10.31 -4.70 -2.97
N ALA A 73 -9.61 -4.25 -1.93
CA ALA A 73 -10.23 -3.53 -0.82
C ALA A 73 -10.79 -2.16 -1.26
N VAL A 74 -10.09 -1.46 -2.16
CA VAL A 74 -10.54 -0.18 -2.73
C VAL A 74 -11.78 -0.40 -3.59
N ILE A 75 -11.77 -1.40 -4.47
CA ILE A 75 -12.89 -1.73 -5.37
C ILE A 75 -14.13 -2.07 -4.52
N ASN A 76 -14.03 -3.02 -3.59
CA ASN A 76 -15.17 -3.43 -2.76
C ASN A 76 -15.73 -2.24 -1.97
N ARG A 77 -14.87 -1.39 -1.42
CA ARG A 77 -15.28 -0.19 -0.67
C ARG A 77 -16.04 0.82 -1.54
N VAL A 78 -15.55 1.09 -2.74
CA VAL A 78 -16.22 2.02 -3.68
C VAL A 78 -17.52 1.42 -4.20
N PHE A 79 -17.58 0.10 -4.42
CA PHE A 79 -18.82 -0.55 -4.84
C PHE A 79 -19.88 -0.62 -3.72
N GLU A 80 -19.47 -0.78 -2.46
CA GLU A 80 -20.38 -0.80 -1.31
C GLU A 80 -20.92 0.58 -0.92
N ARG A 81 -20.08 1.62 -0.95
CA ARG A 81 -20.38 2.95 -0.36
C ARG A 81 -20.34 4.10 -1.35
N GLY A 82 -19.81 3.88 -2.55
CA GLY A 82 -19.60 4.91 -3.57
C GLY A 82 -20.80 5.12 -4.48
N ASN A 83 -20.80 6.27 -5.15
CA ASN A 83 -21.77 6.66 -6.16
C ASN A 83 -21.39 6.12 -7.55
N ASP A 84 -22.29 6.20 -8.51
CA ASP A 84 -22.06 5.63 -9.84
C ASP A 84 -20.91 6.31 -10.60
N GLU A 85 -20.68 7.61 -10.39
CA GLU A 85 -19.51 8.33 -10.93
C GLU A 85 -18.19 7.79 -10.37
N GLU A 86 -18.15 7.45 -9.08
CA GLU A 86 -16.97 6.90 -8.40
C GLU A 86 -16.67 5.48 -8.90
N LYS A 87 -17.71 4.67 -9.08
CA LYS A 87 -17.59 3.31 -9.64
C LYS A 87 -17.05 3.35 -11.07
N ASN A 88 -17.55 4.27 -11.91
CA ASN A 88 -17.07 4.43 -13.28
C ASN A 88 -15.59 4.82 -13.36
N GLU A 89 -15.12 5.71 -12.46
CA GLU A 89 -13.71 6.08 -12.41
C GLU A 89 -12.83 4.90 -11.96
N ILE A 90 -13.27 4.11 -10.98
CA ILE A 90 -12.57 2.90 -10.51
C ILE A 90 -12.51 1.83 -11.61
N ILE A 91 -13.59 1.63 -12.37
CA ILE A 91 -13.62 0.71 -13.53
C ILE A 91 -12.66 1.20 -14.62
N ARG A 92 -12.62 2.51 -14.90
CA ARG A 92 -11.67 3.11 -15.85
C ARG A 92 -10.22 2.93 -15.40
N PHE A 93 -9.96 3.06 -14.10
CA PHE A 93 -8.61 2.99 -13.53
C PHE A 93 -8.06 1.56 -13.44
N TYR A 94 -8.84 0.60 -12.94
CA TYR A 94 -8.39 -0.80 -12.78
C TYR A 94 -8.73 -1.72 -13.96
N GLY A 95 -9.64 -1.29 -14.83
CA GLY A 95 -10.22 -2.12 -15.89
C GLY A 95 -11.36 -3.02 -15.40
N TYR A 96 -12.30 -3.30 -16.30
CA TYR A 96 -13.50 -4.08 -16.00
C TYR A 96 -13.18 -5.49 -15.49
N GLU A 97 -12.20 -6.17 -16.09
CA GLU A 97 -11.81 -7.54 -15.68
C GLU A 97 -11.29 -7.58 -14.23
N THR A 98 -10.44 -6.63 -13.84
CA THR A 98 -9.89 -6.54 -12.48
C THR A 98 -10.98 -6.30 -11.45
N VAL A 99 -11.94 -5.43 -11.78
CA VAL A 99 -13.08 -5.11 -10.91
C VAL A 99 -13.99 -6.32 -10.75
N ASN A 100 -14.35 -6.97 -11.86
CA ASN A 100 -15.20 -8.15 -11.83
C ASN A 100 -14.54 -9.30 -11.06
N ASN A 101 -13.23 -9.52 -11.21
CA ASN A 101 -12.52 -10.53 -10.43
C ASN A 101 -12.52 -10.20 -8.93
N SER A 102 -12.37 -8.93 -8.56
CA SER A 102 -12.35 -8.50 -7.15
C SER A 102 -13.71 -8.65 -6.46
N LEU A 103 -14.81 -8.57 -7.23
CA LEU A 103 -16.19 -8.70 -6.75
C LEU A 103 -16.70 -10.16 -6.73
N ASN A 104 -16.04 -11.06 -7.47
CA ASN A 104 -16.41 -12.48 -7.55
C ASN A 104 -15.56 -13.40 -6.65
N GLU A 105 -14.57 -12.85 -5.93
CA GLU A 105 -13.86 -13.59 -4.89
C GLU A 105 -14.72 -13.66 -3.61
N PRO A 106 -15.01 -14.87 -3.07
CA PRO A 106 -15.81 -15.06 -1.86
C PRO A 106 -15.08 -14.71 -0.56
#